data_AF-A0A7W0V8K8-F1
#
_entry.id   AF-A0A7W0V8K8-F1
#
_cell.length_a   1.000
_cell.length_b   1.000
_cell.length_c   1.000
_cell.angle_alpha   90.00
_cell.angle_beta   90.00
_cell.angle_gamma   90.00
#
_symmetry.space_group_name_H-M   'P 1'
#
loop_
_entity.id
_entity.type
_entity.pdbx_description
1 polymer ?
#
loop_
_entity_poly.entity_id
_entity_poly.type
_entity_poly.pdbx_seq_one_letter_code
_entity_poly.pdbx_strand_id
1 'polypeptide(L)'
;MPSSSLPPSTSSAGDAELGAIQELLTQGRLTDARMKLETLVSRQPGVPRYQALIHYAKGREAQLARRIDEARVELMDALQLDPDLQLAKTALGELFTRRK
;
A
#
# COMPACT_ATOMS: atom_id res chain seq x y z
N MET A 1 12.15 40.20 -11.15
CA MET A 1 11.30 39.36 -12.02
C MET A 1 10.80 38.19 -11.18
N PRO A 2 9.55 38.17 -10.70
CA PRO A 2 9.01 37.03 -9.98
C PRO A 2 8.52 35.98 -10.98
N SER A 3 9.29 34.90 -11.17
CA SER A 3 8.82 33.74 -11.93
C SER A 3 7.98 32.87 -11.01
N SER A 4 6.68 32.85 -11.33
CA SER A 4 5.58 32.09 -10.77
C SER A 4 5.94 30.74 -10.12
N SER A 5 5.69 30.65 -8.82
CA SER A 5 5.41 29.38 -8.15
C SER A 5 4.00 28.93 -8.52
N LEU A 6 3.89 27.97 -9.45
CA LEU A 6 2.72 27.12 -9.58
C LEU A 6 3.04 25.82 -8.83
N PRO A 7 2.36 25.48 -7.73
CA PRO A 7 2.44 24.12 -7.22
C PRO A 7 1.87 23.18 -8.29
N PRO A 8 2.54 22.07 -8.65
CA PRO A 8 1.93 21.10 -9.53
C PRO A 8 0.67 20.58 -8.84
N SER A 9 -0.46 20.67 -9.55
CA SER A 9 -1.74 20.08 -9.16
C SER A 9 -1.52 18.65 -8.67
N THR A 10 -1.57 18.45 -7.36
CA THR A 10 -1.08 17.25 -6.66
C THR A 10 -1.91 16.01 -6.93
N SER A 11 -3.09 16.14 -7.54
CA SER A 11 -3.95 15.02 -7.88
C SER A 11 -3.34 14.12 -8.97
N SER A 12 -3.00 14.65 -10.15
CA SER A 12 -2.50 13.81 -11.27
C SER A 12 -1.13 13.16 -11.00
N ALA A 13 -0.29 13.77 -10.18
CA ALA A 13 0.99 13.17 -9.78
C ALA A 13 0.79 12.02 -8.78
N GLY A 14 -0.18 12.17 -7.86
CA GLY A 14 -0.55 11.11 -6.92
C GLY A 14 -1.11 9.88 -7.64
N ASP A 15 -2.01 10.09 -8.60
CA ASP A 15 -2.59 9.01 -9.41
C ASP A 15 -1.53 8.25 -10.24
N ALA A 16 -0.58 8.96 -10.85
CA ALA A 16 0.50 8.34 -11.62
C ALA A 16 1.45 7.52 -10.73
N GLU A 17 1.81 8.04 -9.55
CA GLU A 17 2.63 7.32 -8.58
C GLU A 17 1.90 6.09 -8.03
N LEU A 18 0.58 6.19 -7.82
CA LEU A 18 -0.30 5.07 -7.44
C LEU A 18 -0.26 3.94 -8.47
N GLY A 19 -0.32 4.27 -9.76
CA GLY A 19 -0.19 3.31 -10.85
C GLY A 19 1.13 2.53 -10.76
N ALA A 20 2.25 3.25 -10.63
CA ALA A 20 3.56 2.63 -10.49
C ALA A 20 3.69 1.77 -9.22
N ILE A 21 3.09 2.18 -8.11
CA ILE A 21 3.03 1.38 -6.88
C ILE A 21 2.24 0.09 -7.12
N GLN A 22 1.12 0.17 -7.82
CA GLN A 22 0.28 -0.99 -8.09
C GLN A 22 0.99 -2.00 -9.00
N GLU A 23 1.79 -1.53 -9.95
CA GLU A 23 2.69 -2.37 -10.72
C GLU A 23 3.72 -3.07 -9.82
N LEU A 24 4.39 -2.34 -8.93
CA LEU A 24 5.35 -2.92 -7.98
C LEU A 24 4.71 -3.99 -7.09
N LEU A 25 3.50 -3.74 -6.59
CA LEU A 25 2.74 -4.72 -5.80
C LEU A 25 2.42 -5.98 -6.61
N THR A 26 2.06 -5.82 -7.89
CA THR A 26 1.79 -6.94 -8.81
C THR A 26 3.05 -7.74 -9.11
N GLN A 27 4.20 -7.08 -9.21
CA GLN A 27 5.50 -7.73 -9.40
C GLN A 27 6.06 -8.37 -8.11
N GLY A 28 5.37 -8.22 -6.97
CA GLY A 28 5.87 -8.71 -5.68
C GLY A 28 7.02 -7.87 -5.11
N ARG A 29 7.30 -6.70 -5.66
CA ARG A 29 8.28 -5.73 -5.15
C ARG A 29 7.69 -4.91 -3.99
N LEU A 30 7.33 -5.62 -2.93
CA LEU A 30 6.58 -5.08 -1.79
C LEU A 30 7.34 -3.97 -1.06
N THR A 31 8.65 -4.16 -0.88
CA THR A 31 9.51 -3.18 -0.20
C THR A 31 9.60 -1.86 -0.97
N ASP A 32 9.81 -1.91 -2.30
CA ASP A 32 9.82 -0.72 -3.16
C ASP A 32 8.46 -0.01 -3.14
N ALA A 33 7.37 -0.77 -3.25
CA ALA A 33 6.01 -0.24 -3.21
C ALA A 33 5.75 0.48 -1.88
N ARG A 34 6.16 -0.13 -0.76
CA ARG A 34 6.04 0.45 0.58
C ARG A 34 6.79 1.78 0.69
N MET A 35 8.05 1.85 0.26
CA MET A 35 8.83 3.10 0.33
C MET A 35 8.20 4.24 -0.49
N LYS A 36 7.67 3.92 -1.68
CA LYS A 36 6.93 4.91 -2.50
C LYS A 36 5.65 5.37 -1.81
N LEU A 37 4.89 4.45 -1.21
CA LEU A 37 3.69 4.80 -0.45
C LEU A 37 4.00 5.67 0.77
N GLU A 38 5.07 5.38 1.52
CA GLU A 38 5.49 6.19 2.66
C GLU A 38 5.85 7.62 2.22
N THR A 39 6.48 7.76 1.06
CA THR A 39 6.75 9.07 0.44
C THR A 39 5.46 9.79 0.07
N LEU A 40 4.48 9.08 -0.50
CA LEU A 40 3.16 9.64 -0.81
C LEU A 40 2.41 10.08 0.44
N VAL A 41 2.37 9.27 1.49
CA VAL A 41 1.75 9.61 2.77
C VAL A 41 2.42 10.83 3.41
N SER A 42 3.75 10.94 3.32
CA SER A 42 4.49 12.09 3.83
C SER A 42 4.15 13.38 3.09
N ARG A 43 3.85 13.30 1.79
CA ARG A 43 3.44 14.45 0.95
C ARG A 43 1.95 14.76 1.06
N GLN A 44 1.14 13.72 1.19
CA GLN A 44 -0.32 13.77 1.21
C GLN A 44 -0.84 13.01 2.44
N PRO A 45 -0.60 13.55 3.64
CA PRO A 45 -1.18 12.99 4.84
C PRO A 45 -2.70 13.17 4.78
N GLY A 46 -3.46 12.11 5.05
CA GLY A 46 -4.92 12.14 5.03
C GLY A 46 -5.58 11.31 3.94
N VAL A 47 -4.81 10.58 3.13
CA VAL A 47 -5.36 9.57 2.21
C VAL A 47 -5.26 8.18 2.87
N PRO A 48 -6.33 7.66 3.50
CA PRO A 48 -6.28 6.39 4.23
C PRO A 48 -5.92 5.20 3.35
N ARG A 49 -6.28 5.27 2.05
CA ARG A 49 -5.94 4.25 1.06
C ARG A 49 -4.44 4.02 0.91
N TYR A 50 -3.59 5.05 1.00
CA TYR A 50 -2.14 4.86 0.93
C TYR A 50 -1.63 4.08 2.14
N GLN A 51 -2.17 4.42 3.31
CA GLN A 51 -1.84 3.77 4.57
C GLN A 51 -2.30 2.31 4.56
N ALA A 52 -3.50 2.04 4.01
CA ALA A 52 -4.00 0.68 3.78
C ALA A 52 -3.06 -0.14 2.88
N LEU A 53 -2.57 0.45 1.79
CA LEU A 53 -1.62 -0.22 0.89
C LEU A 53 -0.27 -0.49 1.55
N ILE A 54 0.20 0.37 2.47
CA ILE A 54 1.42 0.13 3.26
C ILE A 54 1.24 -1.11 4.15
N HIS A 55 0.12 -1.18 4.87
CA HIS A 55 -0.23 -2.32 5.69
C HIS A 55 -0.37 -3.60 4.86
N TYR A 56 -0.98 -3.51 3.66
CA TYR A 56 -1.02 -4.62 2.72
C TYR A 56 0.39 -5.11 2.33
N ALA A 57 1.29 -4.19 1.95
CA ALA A 57 2.65 -4.53 1.57
C ALA A 57 3.40 -5.24 2.72
N LYS A 58 3.32 -4.69 3.94
CA LYS A 58 3.90 -5.31 5.15
C LYS A 58 3.32 -6.69 5.42
N GLY A 59 2.00 -6.85 5.28
CA GLY A 59 1.31 -8.12 5.45
C GLY A 59 1.82 -9.18 4.47
N ARG A 60 2.00 -8.81 3.20
CA ARG A 60 2.59 -9.69 2.18
C ARG A 60 4.06 -10.01 2.47
N GLU A 61 4.85 -9.05 2.93
CA GLU A 61 6.25 -9.29 3.34
C GLU A 61 6.32 -10.30 4.49
N ALA A 62 5.45 -10.15 5.49
CA ALA A 62 5.31 -11.08 6.60
C ALA A 62 4.84 -12.48 6.14
N GLN A 63 3.94 -12.58 5.16
CA GLN A 63 3.55 -13.87 4.55
C GLN A 63 4.74 -14.59 3.93
N LEU A 64 5.55 -13.88 3.14
CA LEU A 64 6.75 -14.43 2.52
C LEU A 64 7.78 -14.87 3.58
N ALA A 65 7.89 -14.12 4.67
CA ALA A 65 8.72 -14.45 5.83
C ALA A 65 8.12 -15.52 6.76
N ARG A 66 6.97 -16.13 6.42
CA ARG A 66 6.25 -17.14 7.23
C ARG A 66 5.80 -16.63 8.61
N ARG A 67 5.75 -15.32 8.82
CA ARG A 67 5.26 -14.65 10.03
C ARG A 67 3.75 -14.46 9.93
N ILE A 68 3.02 -15.56 10.07
CA ILE A 68 1.57 -15.63 9.78
C ILE A 68 0.75 -14.69 10.68
N ASP A 69 1.11 -14.57 11.95
CA ASP A 69 0.39 -13.71 12.89
C ASP A 69 0.60 -12.21 12.58
N GLU A 70 1.83 -11.79 12.30
CA GLU A 70 2.11 -10.41 11.84
C GLU A 70 1.41 -10.12 10.51
N ALA A 71 1.48 -11.05 9.56
CA ALA A 71 0.78 -10.91 8.29
C ALA A 71 -0.72 -10.70 8.46
N ARG A 72 -1.34 -11.46 9.37
CA ARG A 72 -2.76 -11.31 9.68
C ARG A 72 -3.07 -9.93 10.21
N VAL A 73 -2.31 -9.45 11.20
CA VAL A 73 -2.54 -8.13 11.82
C VAL A 73 -2.44 -7.04 10.76
N GLU A 74 -1.33 -7.00 10.03
CA GLU A 74 -1.10 -5.98 9.00
C GLU A 74 -2.17 -6.00 7.90
N LEU A 75 -2.58 -7.18 7.42
CA LEU A 75 -3.64 -7.24 6.42
C LEU A 75 -5.03 -6.87 6.98
N MET A 76 -5.28 -7.08 8.27
CA MET A 76 -6.51 -6.62 8.93
C MET A 76 -6.51 -5.10 9.10
N ASP A 77 -5.40 -4.49 9.53
CA ASP A 77 -5.24 -3.03 9.58
C ASP A 77 -5.46 -2.40 8.20
N ALA A 78 -4.95 -3.03 7.14
CA ALA A 78 -5.20 -2.59 5.76
C ALA A 78 -6.70 -2.53 5.44
N LEU A 79 -7.48 -3.54 5.85
CA LEU A 79 -8.93 -3.58 5.64
C LEU A 79 -9.72 -2.66 6.58
N GLN A 80 -9.18 -2.33 7.76
CA GLN A 80 -9.79 -1.32 8.63
C GLN A 80 -9.69 0.07 8.00
N LEU A 81 -8.59 0.35 7.31
CA LEU A 81 -8.36 1.62 6.62
C LEU A 81 -9.06 1.71 5.27
N ASP A 82 -9.04 0.62 4.50
CA ASP A 82 -9.73 0.51 3.21
C ASP A 82 -10.46 -0.85 3.15
N PRO A 83 -11.74 -0.90 3.55
CA PRO A 83 -12.52 -2.13 3.57
C PRO A 83 -12.83 -2.66 2.17
N ASP A 84 -12.59 -1.89 1.10
CA ASP A 84 -12.79 -2.34 -0.27
C ASP A 84 -11.51 -2.91 -0.91
N LEU A 85 -10.36 -2.83 -0.23
CA LEU A 85 -9.06 -3.27 -0.73
C LEU A 85 -9.03 -4.78 -1.04
N GLN A 86 -9.36 -5.12 -2.28
CA GLN A 86 -9.42 -6.51 -2.77
C GLN A 86 -8.08 -7.24 -2.63
N LEU A 87 -6.97 -6.51 -2.74
CA LEU A 87 -5.61 -7.05 -2.54
C LEU A 87 -5.45 -7.62 -1.12
N ALA A 88 -5.88 -6.89 -0.08
CA ALA A 88 -5.78 -7.35 1.30
C ALA A 88 -6.76 -8.49 1.61
N LYS A 89 -7.99 -8.44 1.07
CA LYS A 89 -8.96 -9.56 1.17
C LYS A 89 -8.39 -10.84 0.58
N THR A 90 -7.80 -10.76 -0.62
CA THR A 90 -7.19 -11.89 -1.31
C THR A 90 -6.02 -12.45 -0.50
N ALA A 91 -5.11 -11.59 -0.05
CA ALA A 91 -3.95 -12.01 0.74
C ALA A 91 -4.34 -12.67 2.08
N LEU A 92 -5.37 -12.19 2.77
CA LEU A 92 -5.92 -12.84 3.96
C LEU A 92 -6.54 -14.20 3.62
N GLY A 93 -7.28 -14.29 2.52
CA GLY A 93 -7.81 -15.56 2.03
C GLY A 93 -6.70 -16.58 1.77
N GLU A 94 -5.62 -16.17 1.09
CA GLU A 94 -4.43 -16.99 0.86
C GLU A 94 -3.75 -17.41 2.18
N LEU A 95 -3.67 -16.48 3.15
CA LEU A 95 -3.08 -16.72 4.47
C LEU A 95 -3.78 -17.86 5.21
N PHE A 96 -5.12 -17.85 5.22
CA PHE A 96 -5.93 -18.85 5.91
C PHE A 96 -6.13 -20.13 5.11
N THR A 97 -6.13 -20.07 3.78
CA THR A 97 -6.25 -21.25 2.93
C THR A 97 -5.02 -22.15 3.02
N ARG A 98 -3.82 -21.57 3.18
CA ARG A 98 -2.57 -22.33 3.39
C ARG A 98 -2.48 -23.02 4.78
N ARG A 99 -3.49 -22.89 5.65
CA ARG A 99 -3.56 -23.55 6.97
C ARG A 99 -4.34 -24.88 6.97
N LYS A 100 -4.67 -25.43 5.79
CA LYS A 100 -5.38 -26.72 5.65
C LYS A 100 -4.45 -27.78 5.07
#